data_AF-A0A8I2YZH5-F1
#
_entry.id   AF-A0A8I2YZH5-F1
#
_cell.length_a   1.000
_cell.length_b   1.000
_cell.length_c   1.000
_cell.angle_alpha   90.00
_cell.angle_beta   90.00
_cell.angle_gamma   90.00
#
_symmetry.space_group_name_H-M   'P 1'
#
loop_
_entity.id
_entity.type
_entity.pdbx_description
1 polymer ?
#
loop_
_entity_poly.entity_id
_entity_poly.type
_entity_poly.pdbx_seq_one_letter_code
_entity_poly.pdbx_strand_id
1 'polypeptide(L)'
;MDNWSHSPIAWSGDSKRLFYVTSDGKVTCHDIFSSNTLREWLLLIDDPGYCSLATNGRLIACSTPVSLSFWDASTYSRIDPPIEVEGGIHGVALSHCDNYFAGGGRGKITLYTLRNVLPKDVFVDARI
;
A
#
# COMPACT_ATOMS: atom_id res chain seq x y z
N MET A 1 11.72 -24.46 -5.30
CA MET A 1 11.81 -23.17 -4.58
C MET A 1 10.45 -22.96 -3.98
N ASP A 2 10.37 -22.99 -2.65
CA ASP A 2 9.11 -22.90 -1.94
C ASP A 2 8.48 -21.54 -2.22
N ASN A 3 7.32 -21.57 -2.88
CA ASN A 3 6.59 -20.39 -3.30
C ASN A 3 5.87 -19.83 -2.07
N TRP A 4 6.56 -19.04 -1.24
CA TRP A 4 5.92 -18.25 -0.20
C TRP A 4 5.10 -17.14 -0.84
N SER A 5 3.92 -17.48 -1.37
CA SER A 5 2.90 -16.50 -1.73
C SER A 5 2.33 -15.93 -0.44
N HIS A 6 2.97 -14.90 0.10
CA HIS A 6 2.29 -14.03 1.05
C HIS A 6 1.20 -13.31 0.25
N SER A 7 -0.07 -13.59 0.54
CA SER A 7 -1.16 -12.71 0.11
C SER A 7 -1.17 -11.55 1.08
N PRO A 8 -0.58 -10.38 0.76
CA PRO A 8 -0.58 -9.28 1.69
C PRO A 8 -2.01 -8.80 1.89
N ILE A 9 -2.37 -8.54 3.14
CA ILE A 9 -3.68 -8.05 3.56
C ILE A 9 -3.50 -6.84 4.46
N ALA A 10 -4.43 -5.89 4.40
CA ALA A 10 -4.42 -4.71 5.25
C ALA A 10 -5.85 -4.28 5.60
N TRP A 11 -6.09 -3.93 6.86
CA TRP A 11 -7.36 -3.38 7.31
C TRP A 11 -7.42 -1.88 7.08
N SER A 12 -8.54 -1.35 6.59
CA SER A 12 -8.79 0.10 6.63
C SER A 12 -8.77 0.63 8.07
N GLY A 13 -8.41 1.91 8.24
CA GLY A 13 -8.35 2.54 9.57
C GLY A 13 -9.70 2.56 10.31
N ASP A 14 -10.82 2.54 9.58
CA ASP A 14 -12.17 2.46 10.15
C ASP A 14 -12.65 1.02 10.44
N SER A 15 -11.81 0.02 10.16
CA SER A 15 -12.11 -1.42 10.32
C SER A 15 -13.32 -1.91 9.53
N LYS A 16 -13.76 -1.17 8.49
CA LYS A 16 -14.90 -1.55 7.65
C LYS A 16 -14.50 -2.23 6.36
N ARG A 17 -13.23 -2.19 6.00
CA ARG A 17 -12.73 -2.70 4.71
C ARG A 17 -11.45 -3.50 4.89
N LEU A 18 -11.32 -4.53 4.07
CA LEU A 18 -10.12 -5.35 3.96
C LEU A 18 -9.55 -5.19 2.55
N PHE A 19 -8.28 -4.78 2.47
CA PHE A 19 -7.50 -4.74 1.26
C PHE A 19 -6.65 -6.00 1.15
N TYR A 20 -6.54 -6.57 -0.04
CA TYR A 20 -5.68 -7.73 -0.28
C TYR A 20 -5.21 -7.79 -1.72
N VAL A 21 -4.07 -8.45 -1.95
CA VAL A 21 -3.57 -8.71 -3.30
C VAL A 21 -3.92 -10.12 -3.74
N THR A 22 -4.53 -10.24 -4.91
CA THR A 22 -4.83 -11.51 -5.57
C THR A 22 -3.62 -12.05 -6.32
N SER A 23 -3.63 -13.36 -6.64
CA SER A 23 -2.53 -14.01 -7.36
C SER A 23 -2.28 -13.45 -8.76
N ASP A 24 -3.29 -12.84 -9.39
CA ASP A 24 -3.17 -12.13 -10.67
C ASP A 24 -2.71 -10.67 -10.51
N GLY A 25 -2.25 -10.29 -9.31
CA GLY A 25 -1.61 -9.01 -9.03
C GLY A 25 -2.53 -7.82 -8.92
N LYS A 26 -3.81 -8.05 -8.58
CA LYS A 26 -4.79 -6.98 -8.34
C LYS A 26 -4.93 -6.70 -6.85
N VAL A 27 -4.99 -5.43 -6.47
CA VAL A 27 -5.34 -5.02 -5.09
C VAL A 27 -6.86 -4.89 -4.96
N THR A 28 -7.51 -5.84 -4.30
CA THR A 28 -8.98 -5.84 -4.10
C THR A 28 -9.36 -5.26 -2.74
N CYS A 29 -10.55 -4.63 -2.66
CA CYS A 29 -11.16 -4.15 -1.42
C CYS A 29 -12.49 -4.86 -1.14
N HIS A 30 -12.64 -5.39 0.05
CA HIS A 30 -13.88 -5.99 0.55
C HIS A 30 -14.46 -5.14 1.67
N ASP A 31 -15.70 -4.66 1.52
CA ASP A 31 -16.46 -4.00 2.59
C ASP A 31 -17.21 -5.06 3.41
N ILE A 32 -16.95 -5.12 4.73
CA ILE A 32 -17.49 -6.20 5.58
C ILE A 32 -18.95 -5.96 5.99
N PHE A 33 -19.48 -4.75 5.80
CA PHE A 33 -20.84 -4.39 6.23
C PHE A 33 -21.83 -4.33 5.07
N SER A 34 -21.36 -4.08 3.84
CA SER A 34 -22.18 -4.29 2.67
C SER A 34 -22.10 -5.77 2.28
N SER A 35 -23.18 -6.51 2.50
CA SER A 35 -23.20 -7.97 2.38
C SER A 35 -22.90 -8.54 0.98
N ASN A 36 -22.47 -7.73 0.00
CA ASN A 36 -22.16 -8.17 -1.36
C ASN A 36 -21.34 -7.18 -2.22
N THR A 37 -20.76 -6.10 -1.69
CA THR A 37 -20.02 -5.14 -2.55
C THR A 37 -18.52 -5.37 -2.48
N LEU A 38 -18.06 -6.41 -3.18
CA LEU A 38 -16.67 -6.43 -3.64
C LEU A 38 -16.50 -5.25 -4.59
N ARG A 39 -15.71 -4.25 -4.17
CA ARG A 39 -15.18 -3.26 -5.10
C ARG A 39 -13.81 -3.76 -5.52
N GLU A 40 -13.76 -4.36 -6.70
CA GLU A 40 -12.49 -4.66 -7.34
C GLU A 40 -11.85 -3.34 -7.77
N TRP A 41 -10.73 -3.02 -7.14
CA TRP A 41 -9.86 -1.96 -7.61
C TRP A 41 -8.76 -2.63 -8.43
N LEU A 42 -8.72 -2.33 -9.72
CA LEU A 42 -7.70 -2.90 -10.60
C LEU A 42 -6.41 -2.09 -10.46
N LEU A 43 -5.64 -2.44 -9.43
CA LEU A 43 -4.27 -1.95 -9.27
C LEU A 43 -3.34 -3.08 -9.67
N LEU A 44 -2.75 -2.97 -10.85
CA LEU A 44 -1.80 -3.95 -11.38
C LEU A 44 -0.46 -3.78 -10.68
N ILE A 45 -0.01 -4.86 -10.06
CA ILE A 45 1.34 -5.00 -9.51
C ILE A 45 2.11 -5.94 -10.44
N ASP A 46 3.25 -5.47 -10.95
CA ASP A 46 4.04 -6.20 -11.95
C ASP A 46 4.68 -7.49 -11.40
N ASP A 47 4.76 -7.66 -10.07
CA ASP A 47 5.24 -8.87 -9.38
C ASP A 47 4.54 -9.07 -8.01
N PRO A 48 3.38 -9.76 -7.97
CA PRO A 48 2.65 -9.98 -6.73
C PRO A 48 3.27 -11.02 -5.80
N GLY A 49 4.22 -11.83 -6.28
CA GLY A 49 4.80 -12.93 -5.49
C GLY A 49 5.58 -12.47 -4.25
N TYR A 50 6.06 -11.23 -4.27
CA TYR A 50 6.91 -10.66 -3.21
C TYR A 50 6.44 -9.27 -2.76
N CYS A 51 5.12 -9.08 -2.71
CA CYS A 51 4.55 -7.79 -2.33
C CYS A 51 4.09 -7.74 -0.86
N SER A 52 4.15 -6.54 -0.28
CA SER A 52 3.60 -6.23 1.04
C SER A 52 2.60 -5.09 0.91
N LEU A 53 1.59 -5.07 1.78
CA LEU A 53 0.51 -4.09 1.75
C LEU A 53 0.34 -3.50 3.15
N ALA A 54 0.21 -2.18 3.22
CA ALA A 54 -0.09 -1.47 4.45
C ALA A 54 -1.08 -0.34 4.18
N THR A 55 -1.79 0.09 5.20
CA THR A 55 -2.60 1.31 5.18
C THR A 55 -2.55 2.00 6.53
N ASN A 56 -2.78 3.31 6.52
CA ASN A 56 -2.99 4.13 7.71
C ASN A 56 -4.36 4.83 7.69
N GLY A 57 -5.29 4.36 6.85
CA GLY A 57 -6.62 4.94 6.68
C GLY A 57 -6.70 6.10 5.68
N ARG A 58 -5.58 6.78 5.39
CA ARG A 58 -5.51 7.80 4.33
C ARG A 58 -4.77 7.31 3.10
N LEU A 59 -3.69 6.56 3.30
CA LEU A 59 -2.87 5.99 2.24
C LEU A 59 -2.94 4.47 2.28
N ILE A 60 -2.82 3.88 1.10
CA ILE A 60 -2.50 2.47 0.92
C ILE A 60 -1.11 2.43 0.28
N ALA A 61 -0.20 1.64 0.83
CA ALA A 61 1.14 1.42 0.29
C ALA A 61 1.30 -0.04 -0.11
N CYS A 62 1.88 -0.27 -1.29
CA CYS A 62 2.29 -1.59 -1.74
C CYS A 62 3.76 -1.59 -2.12
N SER A 63 4.56 -2.45 -1.48
CA SER A 63 5.96 -2.65 -1.83
C SER A 63 6.11 -3.86 -2.74
N THR A 64 7.04 -3.76 -3.68
CA THR A 64 7.55 -4.86 -4.50
C THR A 64 9.08 -4.90 -4.34
N PRO A 65 9.77 -5.91 -4.90
CA PRO A 65 11.23 -5.95 -4.88
C PRO A 65 11.92 -4.75 -5.55
N VAL A 66 11.22 -3.97 -6.38
CA VAL A 66 11.84 -2.89 -7.17
C VAL A 66 11.18 -1.53 -6.97
N SER A 67 9.97 -1.49 -6.41
CA SER A 67 9.21 -0.25 -6.31
C SER A 67 8.28 -0.20 -5.10
N LEU A 68 7.89 1.01 -4.74
CA LEU A 68 6.87 1.29 -3.74
C LEU A 68 5.81 2.19 -4.37
N SER A 69 4.58 1.70 -4.42
CA SER A 69 3.43 2.42 -4.97
C SER A 69 2.48 2.85 -3.85
N PHE A 70 1.83 3.99 -4.06
CA PHE A 70 0.89 4.57 -3.11
C PHE A 70 -0.44 4.88 -3.77
N TRP A 71 -1.49 4.81 -2.97
CA TRP A 71 -2.84 5.18 -3.35
C TRP A 71 -3.48 6.01 -2.25
N ASP A 72 -4.34 6.94 -2.65
CA ASP A 72 -5.26 7.58 -1.72
C ASP A 72 -6.36 6.57 -1.35
N ALA A 73 -6.58 6.34 -0.06
CA ALA A 73 -7.51 5.33 0.44
C ALA A 73 -8.99 5.75 0.33
N SER A 74 -9.26 7.03 0.07
CA SER A 74 -10.62 7.57 -0.06
C SER A 74 -11.12 7.54 -1.51
N THR A 75 -10.23 7.89 -2.45
CA THR A 75 -10.50 7.94 -3.89
C THR A 75 -10.01 6.71 -4.63
N TYR A 76 -9.12 5.92 -4.00
CA TYR A 76 -8.47 4.73 -4.58
C TYR A 76 -7.65 5.04 -5.83
N SER A 77 -7.26 6.29 -6.01
CA SER A 77 -6.44 6.74 -7.13
C SER A 77 -4.98 6.52 -6.81
N ARG A 78 -4.21 6.06 -7.81
CA ARG A 78 -2.77 5.90 -7.70
C ARG A 78 -2.13 7.28 -7.56
N ILE A 79 -1.19 7.38 -6.64
CA ILE A 79 -0.33 8.55 -6.47
C ILE A 79 0.94 8.24 -7.25
N ASP A 80 1.10 8.91 -8.39
CA ASP A 80 2.23 8.74 -9.28
C ASP A 80 3.30 9.84 -9.09
N PRO A 81 4.57 9.56 -9.43
CA PRO A 81 5.09 8.25 -9.86
C PRO A 81 5.33 7.31 -8.67
N PRO A 82 5.35 5.98 -8.89
CA PRO A 82 5.88 5.05 -7.89
C PRO A 82 7.34 5.38 -7.56
N ILE A 83 7.73 5.09 -6.32
CA ILE A 83 9.10 5.29 -5.86
C ILE A 83 9.92 4.05 -6.25
N GLU A 84 10.97 4.24 -7.03
CA GLU A 84 11.95 3.18 -7.25
C GLU A 84 12.78 2.97 -5.98
N VAL A 85 12.95 1.71 -5.58
CA VAL A 85 13.74 1.39 -4.40
C VAL A 85 14.79 0.34 -4.74
N GLU A 86 16.04 0.73 -4.61
CA GLU A 86 17.16 -0.19 -4.75
C GLU A 86 17.25 -1.09 -3.51
N GLY A 87 17.23 -2.41 -3.73
CA GLY A 87 17.58 -3.39 -2.70
C GLY A 87 16.44 -4.26 -2.16
N GLY A 88 15.23 -4.19 -2.71
CA GLY A 88 14.15 -5.11 -2.37
C GLY A 88 13.50 -4.82 -1.03
N ILE A 89 12.49 -3.93 -1.02
CA ILE A 89 11.59 -3.81 0.12
C ILE A 89 10.59 -4.97 0.08
N HIS A 90 10.72 -5.88 1.04
CA HIS A 90 9.82 -7.03 1.20
C HIS A 90 8.68 -6.75 2.20
N GLY A 91 8.76 -5.66 2.95
CA GLY A 91 7.75 -5.27 3.93
C GLY A 91 7.59 -3.76 4.00
N VAL A 92 6.35 -3.30 4.11
CA VAL A 92 6.04 -1.88 4.33
C VAL A 92 5.14 -1.70 5.54
N ALA A 93 5.36 -0.63 6.30
CA ALA A 93 4.46 -0.17 7.35
C ALA A 93 4.23 1.34 7.24
N LEU A 94 2.98 1.77 7.37
CA LEU A 94 2.62 3.19 7.37
C LEU A 94 2.38 3.68 8.79
N SER A 95 2.89 4.88 9.09
CA SER A 95 2.58 5.55 10.34
C SER A 95 1.16 6.13 10.32
N HIS A 96 0.45 6.03 11.44
CA HIS A 96 -0.88 6.64 11.62
C HIS A 96 -0.86 8.18 11.58
N CYS A 97 0.30 8.82 11.80
CA CYS A 97 0.41 10.29 11.80
C CYS A 97 0.72 10.89 10.42
N ASP A 98 0.62 10.10 9.33
CA ASP A 98 0.84 10.51 7.94
C ASP A 98 2.20 11.12 7.62
N ASN A 99 3.17 11.03 8.54
CA ASN A 99 4.48 11.66 8.35
C ASN A 99 5.52 10.68 7.83
N TYR A 100 5.36 9.39 8.11
CA TYR A 100 6.41 8.40 7.87
C TYR A 100 5.88 7.08 7.32
N PHE A 101 6.77 6.37 6.64
CA PHE A 101 6.63 4.94 6.39
C PHE A 101 7.98 4.25 6.63
N ALA A 102 7.92 2.97 7.00
CA ALA A 102 9.09 2.12 7.14
C ALA A 102 9.09 1.07 6.01
N GLY A 103 10.23 0.93 5.34
CA GLY A 103 10.49 -0.13 4.37
C GLY A 103 11.51 -1.11 4.93
N GLY A 104 11.18 -2.39 4.97
CA GLY A 104 12.04 -3.48 5.42
C GLY A 104 12.53 -4.34 4.26
N GLY A 105 13.83 -4.59 4.18
CA GLY A 105 14.45 -5.38 3.12
C GLY A 105 15.90 -5.75 3.42
N ARG A 106 16.30 -6.99 3.08
CA ARG A 106 17.69 -7.50 3.23
C ARG A 106 18.34 -7.22 4.61
N GLY A 107 17.58 -7.43 5.68
CA GLY A 107 18.07 -7.24 7.06
C GLY A 107 18.21 -5.77 7.50
N LYS A 108 17.68 -4.82 6.72
CA LYS A 108 17.64 -3.39 7.06
C LYS A 108 16.22 -2.88 7.09
N ILE A 109 15.98 -1.90 7.95
CA ILE A 109 14.75 -1.09 7.98
C ILE A 109 15.16 0.35 7.69
N THR A 110 14.53 0.95 6.69
CA THR A 110 14.71 2.36 6.35
C THR A 110 13.43 3.11 6.65
N LEU A 111 13.56 4.21 7.40
CA LEU A 111 12.46 5.13 7.69
C LEU A 111 12.50 6.29 6.69
N TYR A 112 11.35 6.59 6.12
CA TYR A 112 11.21 7.66 5.13
C TYR A 112 10.18 8.67 5.60
N THR A 113 10.38 9.93 5.23
CA THR A 113 9.39 10.99 5.41
C THR A 113 8.48 11.02 4.18
N LEU A 114 7.17 10.81 4.38
CA LEU A 114 6.19 10.74 3.28
C LEU A 114 6.19 12.03 2.44
N ARG A 115 6.32 13.20 3.07
CA ARG A 115 6.38 14.51 2.39
C ARG A 115 7.60 14.70 1.50
N ASN A 116 8.66 13.92 1.70
CA ASN A 116 9.87 14.01 0.87
C ASN A 116 9.77 13.15 -0.39
N VAL A 117 8.84 12.19 -0.41
CA VAL A 117 8.76 11.19 -1.48
C VAL A 117 7.45 11.23 -2.26
N LEU A 118 6.38 11.77 -1.66
CA LEU A 118 5.10 11.93 -2.32
C LEU A 118 4.92 13.38 -2.83
N PRO A 119 4.12 13.56 -3.90
CA PRO A 119 3.73 14.88 -4.37
C PRO A 119 3.13 15.75 -3.25
N LYS A 120 3.39 17.06 -3.29
CA LYS A 120 3.00 17.99 -2.21
C LYS A 120 1.48 18.14 -2.09
N ASP A 121 0.79 18.09 -3.21
CA ASP A 121 -0.67 18.18 -3.36
C ASP A 121 -1.41 17.08 -2.58
N VAL A 122 -0.79 15.91 -2.41
CA VAL A 122 -1.31 14.83 -1.55
C VAL A 122 -1.60 15.35 -0.13
N PHE A 123 -0.81 16.31 0.39
CA PHE A 123 -0.92 16.84 1.76
C PHE A 123 -1.71 18.15 1.88
N VAL A 124 -2.35 18.63 0.81
CA VAL A 124 -2.97 19.96 0.81
C VAL A 124 -4.37 19.97 1.44
N ASP A 125 -5.01 18.81 1.65
CA ASP A 125 -6.31 18.74 2.34
C ASP A 125 -6.20 18.48 3.84
N ALA A 126 -6.17 19.59 4.59
CA ALA A 126 -6.71 19.71 5.94
C ALA A 126 -7.04 21.18 6.23
N ARG A 127 -8.00 21.75 5.49
CA ARG A 127 -8.62 23.04 5.85
C ARG A 127 -10.13 22.95 5.69
N ILE A 128 -10.79 22.60 6.79
CA ILE A 128 -12.12 23.13 7.13
C ILE A 128 -11.96 23.77 8.50
#